data_AF-A0A817A4U6-F1
#
_entry.id   AF-A0A817A4U6-F1
#
_cell.length_a   1.000
_cell.length_b   1.000
_cell.length_c   1.000
_cell.angle_alpha   90.00
_cell.angle_beta   90.00
_cell.angle_gamma   90.00
#
_symmetry.space_group_name_H-M   'P 1'
#
loop_
_entity.id
_entity.type
_entity.pdbx_description
1 polymer ?
#
loop_
_entity_poly.entity_id
_entity_poly.type
_entity_poly.pdbx_seq_one_letter_code
_entity_poly.pdbx_strand_id
1 'polypeptide(L)'
;MEGSLIQLNDLPDEILLIILKKLDNIEVLYSFIGVNKQLDQLVHGSIFTKCLTMGRRSTDSYYRLNGSVFERFCSQILPKIHHKVEWLNLESSTMKDILLCTSYPNLYGLGLYNINKEYAFRIFTDETPLIHIFQNKISSLVVDIPQKA
;
A
#
# COMPACT_ATOMS: atom_id res chain seq x y z
N MET A 1 -40.97 8.85 13.10
CA MET A 1 -40.12 7.66 13.03
C MET A 1 -38.71 8.11 13.33
N GLU A 2 -38.25 7.89 14.56
CA GLU A 2 -36.84 8.09 14.91
C GLU A 2 -36.05 6.94 14.30
N GLY A 3 -35.30 7.21 13.24
CA GLY A 3 -34.34 6.23 12.72
C GLY A 3 -33.24 6.06 13.75
N SER A 4 -33.07 4.86 14.29
CA SER A 4 -31.91 4.56 15.13
C SER A 4 -30.64 4.68 14.27
N LEU A 5 -29.75 5.61 14.62
CA LEU A 5 -28.41 5.68 14.06
C LEU A 5 -27.61 4.48 14.57
N ILE A 6 -27.52 3.44 13.75
CA ILE A 6 -26.58 2.34 13.98
C ILE A 6 -25.18 2.93 13.77
N GLN A 7 -24.34 2.89 14.80
CA GLN A 7 -22.95 3.32 14.64
C GLN A 7 -22.18 2.21 13.93
N LEU A 8 -21.16 2.59 13.15
CA LEU A 8 -20.33 1.62 12.44
C LEU A 8 -19.72 0.58 13.40
N ASN A 9 -19.33 1.01 14.61
CA ASN A 9 -18.75 0.14 15.64
C ASN A 9 -19.75 -0.83 16.30
N ASP A 10 -21.06 -0.67 16.03
CA ASP A 10 -22.08 -1.60 16.52
C ASP A 10 -22.25 -2.80 15.57
N LEU A 11 -21.63 -2.75 14.38
CA LEU A 11 -21.70 -3.82 13.40
C LEU A 11 -20.77 -4.98 13.78
N PRO A 12 -21.19 -6.23 13.52
CA PRO A 12 -20.30 -7.39 13.61
C PRO A 12 -19.10 -7.27 12.67
N ASP A 13 -17.98 -7.90 13.06
CA ASP A 13 -16.72 -7.90 12.32
C ASP A 13 -16.88 -8.36 10.87
N GLU A 14 -17.74 -9.34 10.61
CA GLU A 14 -18.00 -9.87 9.28
C GLU A 14 -18.61 -8.81 8.36
N ILE A 15 -19.55 -8.02 8.88
CA ILE A 15 -20.20 -6.94 8.14
C ILE A 15 -19.21 -5.79 7.89
N LEU A 16 -18.42 -5.44 8.89
CA LEU A 16 -17.35 -4.46 8.75
C LEU A 16 -16.35 -4.87 7.67
N LEU A 17 -15.91 -6.12 7.67
CA LEU A 17 -14.99 -6.63 6.66
C LEU A 17 -15.60 -6.61 5.25
N ILE A 18 -16.90 -6.91 5.09
CA ILE A 18 -17.60 -6.82 3.80
C ILE A 18 -17.61 -5.37 3.28
N ILE A 19 -17.82 -4.39 4.16
CA ILE A 19 -17.82 -2.97 3.79
C ILE A 19 -16.40 -2.52 3.45
N LEU A 20 -15.44 -2.74 4.35
CA LEU A 20 -14.07 -2.25 4.23
C LEU A 20 -13.31 -2.87 3.05
N LYS A 21 -13.58 -4.13 2.70
CA LYS A 21 -12.96 -4.78 1.52
C LYS A 21 -13.32 -4.14 0.18
N LYS A 22 -14.35 -3.29 0.13
CA LYS A 22 -14.71 -2.53 -1.07
C LYS A 22 -13.90 -1.25 -1.25
N LEU A 23 -13.10 -0.87 -0.25
CA LEU A 23 -12.28 0.33 -0.24
C LEU A 23 -10.82 -0.02 -0.55
N ASP A 24 -10.03 1.00 -0.91
CA ASP A 24 -8.60 0.81 -1.08
C ASP A 24 -7.91 0.51 0.25
N ASN A 25 -7.01 -0.48 0.27
CA ASN A 25 -6.34 -0.93 1.49
C ASN A 25 -5.60 0.22 2.21
N ILE A 26 -4.99 1.16 1.47
CA ILE A 26 -4.27 2.28 2.05
C ILE A 26 -5.22 3.28 2.69
N GLU A 27 -6.36 3.55 2.05
CA GLU A 27 -7.40 4.42 2.60
C GLU A 27 -7.98 3.83 3.89
N VAL A 28 -8.23 2.51 3.90
CA VAL A 28 -8.70 1.79 5.09
C VAL A 28 -7.67 1.88 6.22
N LEU A 29 -6.41 1.52 5.95
CA LEU A 29 -5.34 1.55 6.95
C LEU A 29 -5.14 2.96 7.51
N TYR A 30 -5.11 3.98 6.65
CA TYR A 30 -4.97 5.37 7.07
C TYR A 30 -6.15 5.85 7.91
N SER A 31 -7.37 5.51 7.51
CA SER A 31 -8.59 6.03 8.13
C SER A 31 -8.90 5.39 9.47
N PHE A 32 -8.53 4.12 9.68
CA PHE A 32 -9.02 3.34 10.81
C PHE A 32 -7.95 2.94 11.82
N ILE A 33 -6.66 2.99 11.47
CA ILE A 33 -5.60 2.71 12.45
C ILE A 33 -5.64 3.75 13.59
N GLY A 34 -5.73 3.24 14.82
CA GLY A 34 -5.78 4.05 16.03
C GLY A 34 -7.11 4.79 16.28
N VAL A 35 -8.17 4.55 15.49
CA VAL A 35 -9.48 5.17 15.71
C VAL A 35 -10.25 4.46 16.82
N ASN A 36 -10.32 3.13 16.77
CA ASN A 36 -11.04 2.29 17.71
C ASN A 36 -10.35 0.92 17.76
N LYS A 37 -10.39 0.24 18.92
CA LYS A 37 -9.69 -1.03 19.15
C LYS A 37 -10.15 -2.17 18.23
N GLN A 38 -11.45 -2.29 17.98
CA GLN A 38 -12.03 -3.30 17.08
C GLN A 38 -11.59 -3.07 15.64
N LEU A 39 -11.73 -1.85 15.14
CA LEU A 39 -11.29 -1.48 13.78
C LEU A 39 -9.77 -1.65 13.63
N ASP A 40 -9.00 -1.27 14.65
CA ASP A 40 -7.56 -1.45 14.66
C ASP A 40 -7.18 -2.94 14.53
N GLN A 41 -7.86 -3.84 15.25
CA GLN A 41 -7.66 -5.29 15.11
C GLN A 41 -7.99 -5.78 13.70
N LEU A 42 -9.09 -5.31 13.11
CA LEU A 42 -9.52 -5.69 11.76
C LEU A 42 -8.51 -5.24 10.70
N VAL A 43 -8.08 -3.98 10.73
CA VAL A 43 -7.18 -3.42 9.70
C VAL A 43 -5.74 -3.92 9.82
N HIS A 44 -5.33 -4.40 10.99
CA HIS A 44 -4.06 -5.12 11.15
C HIS A 44 -4.12 -6.57 10.62
N GLY A 45 -5.28 -7.04 10.18
CA GLY A 45 -5.45 -8.35 9.55
C GLY A 45 -4.75 -8.48 8.20
N SER A 46 -4.49 -9.71 7.78
CA SER A 46 -3.81 -10.01 6.51
C SER A 46 -4.59 -9.52 5.28
N ILE A 47 -5.91 -9.40 5.38
CA ILE A 47 -6.78 -8.89 4.31
C ILE A 47 -6.31 -7.52 3.82
N PHE A 48 -5.91 -6.63 4.74
CA PHE A 48 -5.53 -5.25 4.40
C PHE A 48 -4.01 -5.04 4.36
N THR A 49 -3.23 -5.89 5.02
CA THR A 49 -1.78 -5.70 5.20
C THR A 49 -0.90 -6.53 4.28
N LYS A 50 -1.41 -7.67 3.78
CA LYS A 50 -0.61 -8.63 2.98
C LYS A 50 -0.18 -8.07 1.63
N CYS A 51 -1.10 -7.39 0.94
CA CYS A 51 -0.85 -6.75 -0.35
C CYS A 51 -1.19 -5.27 -0.22
N LEU A 52 -0.18 -4.42 -0.34
CA LEU A 52 -0.32 -2.98 -0.29
C LEU A 52 -0.13 -2.38 -1.67
N THR A 53 -1.01 -1.45 -2.04
CA THR A 53 -0.96 -0.74 -3.32
C THR A 53 -0.82 0.75 -3.06
N MET A 54 0.41 1.26 -3.25
CA MET A 54 0.78 2.66 -3.09
C MET A 54 0.76 3.35 -4.46
N GLY A 55 -0.40 3.87 -4.83
CA GLY A 55 -0.62 4.52 -6.12
C GLY A 55 -1.59 3.72 -7.00
N ARG A 56 -2.24 4.40 -7.95
CA ARG A 56 -3.36 3.82 -8.72
C ARG A 56 -2.86 3.14 -9.99
N ARG A 57 -3.46 1.99 -10.31
CA ARG A 57 -3.15 1.17 -11.51
C ARG A 57 -3.82 1.63 -12.82
N SER A 58 -4.50 2.78 -12.91
CA SER A 58 -5.12 3.16 -14.20
C SER A 58 -5.28 4.65 -14.42
N THR A 59 -5.42 4.95 -15.72
CA THR A 59 -5.56 6.20 -16.47
C THR A 59 -6.61 7.21 -15.98
N ASP A 60 -7.35 6.92 -14.90
CA ASP A 60 -8.32 7.87 -14.35
C ASP A 60 -7.63 8.82 -13.37
N SER A 61 -7.56 10.06 -13.84
CA SER A 61 -6.83 11.17 -13.30
C SER A 61 -7.07 11.42 -11.79
N TYR A 62 -5.98 11.60 -11.05
CA TYR A 62 -5.85 12.39 -9.81
C TYR A 62 -6.39 11.83 -8.47
N TYR A 63 -5.99 10.62 -8.07
CA TYR A 63 -5.85 10.33 -6.63
C TYR A 63 -4.41 9.95 -6.30
N ARG A 64 -3.54 10.96 -6.30
CA ARG A 64 -2.27 10.87 -5.55
C ARG A 64 -2.63 10.94 -4.08
N LEU A 65 -2.10 10.03 -3.27
CA LEU A 65 -2.16 10.19 -1.81
C LEU A 65 -1.69 11.61 -1.48
N ASN A 66 -2.50 12.35 -0.73
CA ASN A 66 -2.09 13.65 -0.22
C ASN A 66 -0.75 13.49 0.50
N GLY A 67 0.20 14.42 0.30
CA GLY A 67 1.54 14.32 0.88
C GLY A 67 1.52 14.06 2.38
N SER A 68 0.60 14.69 3.12
CA SER A 68 0.45 14.46 4.57
C SER A 68 -0.08 13.06 4.92
N VAL A 69 -0.97 12.51 4.09
CA VAL A 69 -1.49 11.13 4.23
C VAL A 69 -0.35 10.15 3.98
N PHE A 70 0.43 10.36 2.94
CA PHE A 70 1.58 9.54 2.60
C PHE A 70 2.67 9.58 3.67
N GLU A 71 3.02 10.77 4.16
CA GLU A 71 4.01 10.96 5.21
C GLU A 71 3.60 10.29 6.51
N ARG A 72 2.33 10.46 6.92
CA ARG A 72 1.77 9.77 8.09
C ARG A 72 1.77 8.26 7.89
N PHE A 73 1.43 7.80 6.69
CA PHE A 73 1.44 6.37 6.38
C PHE A 73 2.86 5.79 6.55
N CYS A 74 3.87 6.44 5.98
CA CYS A 74 5.26 6.02 6.07
C CYS A 74 5.77 6.07 7.52
N SER A 75 5.49 7.14 8.26
CA SER A 75 6.06 7.33 9.61
C SER A 75 5.32 6.56 10.72
N GLN A 76 4.02 6.30 10.57
CA GLN A 76 3.19 5.76 11.68
C GLN A 76 2.57 4.40 11.41
N ILE A 77 2.21 4.11 10.16
CA ILE A 77 1.43 2.92 9.80
C ILE A 77 2.35 1.81 9.31
N LEU A 78 3.16 2.12 8.30
CA LEU A 78 4.06 1.16 7.68
C LEU A 78 5.00 0.47 8.67
N PRO A 79 5.60 1.16 9.67
CA PRO A 79 6.44 0.52 10.69
C PRO A 79 5.69 -0.46 11.61
N LYS A 80 4.35 -0.40 11.66
CA LYS A 80 3.54 -1.34 12.45
C LYS A 80 3.15 -2.58 11.67
N ILE A 81 3.05 -2.48 10.34
CA ILE A 81 2.52 -3.54 9.48
C ILE A 81 3.57 -4.17 8.55
N HIS A 82 4.77 -3.60 8.42
CA HIS A 82 5.81 -4.01 7.46
C HIS A 82 6.14 -5.51 7.47
N HIS A 83 6.11 -6.15 8.64
CA HIS A 83 6.37 -7.58 8.78
C HIS A 83 5.23 -8.46 8.24
N LYS A 84 4.05 -7.91 7.97
CA LYS A 84 2.90 -8.61 7.36
C LYS A 84 2.81 -8.41 5.86
N VAL A 85 3.58 -7.46 5.31
CA VAL A 85 3.55 -7.12 3.90
C VAL A 85 4.31 -8.18 3.11
N GLU A 86 3.60 -8.81 2.19
CA GLU A 86 4.12 -9.85 1.32
C GLU A 86 4.24 -9.39 -0.14
N TRP A 87 3.38 -8.45 -0.55
CA TRP A 87 3.38 -7.85 -1.87
C TRP A 87 3.24 -6.33 -1.82
N LEU A 88 4.07 -5.60 -2.56
CA LEU A 88 3.98 -4.15 -2.75
C LEU A 88 3.71 -3.81 -4.22
N ASN A 89 2.66 -3.03 -4.49
CA ASN A 89 2.43 -2.37 -5.77
C ASN A 89 2.77 -0.88 -5.60
N LEU A 90 3.79 -0.37 -6.28
CA LEU A 90 4.29 1.00 -6.09
C LEU A 90 4.27 1.77 -7.41
N GLU A 91 3.86 3.03 -7.36
CA GLU A 91 4.19 3.97 -8.41
C GLU A 91 5.67 4.39 -8.34
N SER A 92 6.25 4.70 -9.50
CA SER A 92 7.63 5.18 -9.63
C SER A 92 7.96 6.37 -8.70
N SER A 93 6.97 7.25 -8.47
CA SER A 93 7.12 8.47 -7.67
C SER A 93 7.26 8.22 -6.16
N THR A 94 6.67 7.16 -5.63
CA THR A 94 6.67 6.83 -4.19
C THR A 94 7.60 5.65 -3.86
N MET A 95 8.10 4.96 -4.88
CA MET A 95 8.92 3.76 -4.76
C MET A 95 10.09 3.92 -3.78
N LYS A 96 10.89 4.98 -3.94
CA LYS A 96 12.07 5.20 -3.11
C LYS A 96 11.70 5.37 -1.64
N ASP A 97 10.70 6.19 -1.36
CA ASP A 97 10.29 6.49 0.01
C ASP A 97 9.74 5.26 0.70
N ILE A 98 8.90 4.47 0.02
CA ILE A 98 8.33 3.23 0.58
C ILE A 98 9.42 2.17 0.79
N LEU A 99 10.24 1.90 -0.22
CA LEU A 99 11.26 0.85 -0.13
C LEU A 99 12.35 1.15 0.91
N LEU A 100 12.63 2.42 1.20
CA LEU A 100 13.61 2.83 2.21
C LEU A 100 13.01 3.09 3.59
N CYS A 101 11.69 3.17 3.70
CA CYS A 101 11.01 3.49 4.96
C CYS A 101 11.23 2.43 6.04
N THR A 102 11.24 1.15 5.67
CA THR A 102 11.37 0.03 6.63
C THR A 102 11.89 -1.24 5.97
N SER A 103 12.26 -2.22 6.78
CA SER A 103 12.61 -3.57 6.31
C SER A 103 11.36 -4.38 6.08
N TYR A 104 11.23 -5.03 4.93
CA TYR A 104 10.12 -5.96 4.68
C TYR A 104 10.62 -7.41 4.73
N PRO A 105 10.53 -8.11 5.89
CA PRO A 105 11.08 -9.45 6.04
C PRO A 105 10.33 -10.51 5.23
N ASN A 106 9.02 -10.30 4.98
CA ASN A 106 8.15 -11.27 4.30
C ASN A 106 7.82 -10.87 2.85
N LEU A 107 8.43 -9.80 2.34
CA LEU A 107 8.18 -9.33 0.99
C LEU A 107 8.77 -10.30 -0.03
N TYR A 108 7.91 -10.93 -0.82
CA TYR A 108 8.31 -11.79 -1.93
C TYR A 108 7.94 -11.21 -3.30
N GLY A 109 7.09 -10.18 -3.34
CA GLY A 109 6.55 -9.64 -4.58
C GLY A 109 6.59 -8.12 -4.67
N LEU A 110 6.99 -7.60 -5.82
CA LEU A 110 7.02 -6.17 -6.11
C LEU A 110 6.41 -5.91 -7.49
N GLY A 111 5.39 -5.06 -7.54
CA GLY A 111 4.83 -4.49 -8.75
C GLY A 111 5.20 -3.02 -8.85
N LEU A 112 5.79 -2.60 -9.96
CA LEU A 112 6.18 -1.22 -10.21
C LEU A 112 5.38 -0.66 -11.38
N TYR A 113 4.73 0.49 -11.18
CA TYR A 113 3.80 1.10 -12.12
C TYR A 113 4.24 2.51 -12.50
N ASN A 114 3.80 2.95 -13.67
CA ASN A 114 4.12 4.28 -14.21
C ASN A 114 5.64 4.54 -14.24
N ILE A 115 6.43 3.51 -14.55
CA ILE A 115 7.87 3.66 -14.72
C ILE A 115 8.14 4.16 -16.13
N ASN A 116 8.68 5.38 -16.25
CA ASN A 116 9.18 5.85 -17.53
C ASN A 116 10.45 5.06 -17.94
N LYS A 117 10.70 4.92 -19.25
CA LYS A 117 11.80 4.08 -19.77
C LYS A 117 13.18 4.47 -19.23
N GLU A 118 13.44 5.76 -19.06
CA GLU A 118 14.71 6.24 -18.53
C GLU A 118 14.90 5.83 -17.06
N TYR A 119 13.86 5.96 -16.26
CA TYR A 119 13.87 5.56 -14.85
C TYR A 119 13.95 4.05 -14.70
N ALA A 120 13.29 3.27 -15.56
CA ALA A 120 13.47 1.81 -15.62
C ALA A 120 14.95 1.47 -15.83
N PHE A 121 15.58 2.09 -16.83
CA PHE A 121 17.00 1.86 -17.11
C PHE A 121 17.85 2.10 -15.86
N ARG A 122 17.70 3.25 -15.19
CA ARG A 122 18.45 3.57 -13.97
C ARG A 122 18.23 2.58 -12.82
N ILE A 123 16.99 2.11 -12.66
CA ILE A 123 16.63 1.13 -11.63
C ILE A 123 17.33 -0.22 -11.87
N PHE A 124 17.46 -0.64 -13.14
CA PHE A 124 17.94 -1.98 -13.51
C PHE A 124 19.42 -2.04 -13.92
N THR A 125 20.10 -0.92 -14.14
CA THR A 125 21.48 -0.88 -14.68
C THR A 125 22.52 -0.34 -13.69
N ASP A 126 22.40 -0.74 -12.42
CA ASP A 126 23.35 -0.46 -11.33
C ASP A 126 23.42 0.98 -10.80
N GLU A 127 22.75 1.95 -11.40
CA GLU A 127 22.73 3.33 -10.87
C GLU A 127 21.87 3.49 -9.60
N THR A 128 20.99 2.53 -9.30
CA THR A 128 20.11 2.58 -8.13
C THR A 128 20.19 1.30 -7.28
N PRO A 129 20.68 1.35 -6.03
CA PRO A 129 20.78 0.16 -5.16
C PRO A 129 19.42 -0.37 -4.68
N LEU A 130 18.32 0.32 -4.99
CA LEU A 130 16.99 0.00 -4.47
C LEU A 130 16.53 -1.41 -4.83
N ILE A 131 16.72 -1.85 -6.07
CA ILE A 131 16.35 -3.23 -6.42
C ILE A 131 17.35 -4.23 -5.83
N HIS A 132 18.66 -3.92 -5.85
CA HIS A 132 19.69 -4.78 -5.25
C HIS A 132 19.42 -5.12 -3.77
N ILE A 133 18.87 -4.18 -2.99
CA ILE A 133 18.47 -4.42 -1.58
C ILE A 133 17.44 -5.56 -1.46
N PHE A 134 16.60 -5.74 -2.48
CA PHE A 134 15.48 -6.69 -2.45
C PHE A 134 15.62 -7.84 -3.46
N GLN A 135 16.62 -7.84 -4.34
CA GLN A 135 16.84 -8.92 -5.33
C GLN A 135 16.91 -10.30 -4.68
N ASN A 136 17.55 -10.39 -3.50
CA ASN A 136 17.69 -11.65 -2.77
C ASN A 136 16.42 -12.05 -1.98
N LYS A 137 15.40 -11.20 -1.93
CA LYS A 137 14.15 -11.40 -1.19
C LYS A 137 12.94 -11.59 -2.12
N ILE A 138 12.94 -10.91 -3.25
CA ILE A 138 11.83 -10.91 -4.20
C ILE A 138 11.92 -12.13 -5.11
N SER A 139 10.85 -12.91 -5.14
CA SER A 139 10.65 -14.01 -6.09
C SER A 139 9.86 -13.58 -7.34
N SER A 140 9.15 -12.45 -7.29
CA SER A 140 8.33 -11.95 -8.38
C SER A 140 8.42 -10.44 -8.54
N LEU A 141 8.82 -9.99 -9.74
CA LEU A 141 8.86 -8.58 -10.11
C LEU A 141 7.95 -8.33 -11.32
N VAL A 142 7.01 -7.40 -11.20
CA VAL A 142 6.15 -6.94 -12.29
C VAL A 142 6.49 -5.48 -12.57
N VAL A 143 6.74 -5.13 -13.83
CA VAL A 143 7.03 -3.75 -14.24
C VAL A 143 6.07 -3.36 -15.35
N ASP A 144 5.31 -2.29 -15.13
CA ASP A 144 4.45 -1.68 -16.14
C ASP A 144 5.10 -0.39 -16.67
N ILE A 145 5.43 -0.41 -17.97
CA ILE A 145 6.04 0.70 -18.69
C ILE A 145 4.98 1.22 -19.66
N PRO A 146 4.40 2.41 -19.43
CA PRO A 146 3.41 2.96 -20.33
C PRO A 146 4.00 3.13 -21.73
N GLN A 147 3.33 2.55 -22.73
CA GLN A 147 3.64 2.80 -24.14
C GLN A 147 3.14 4.20 -24.47
N LYS A 148 4.04 5.10 -24.91
CA LYS A 148 3.62 6.41 -25.43
C LYS A 148 2.62 6.16 -26.58
N ALA A 149 1.43 6.76 -26.46
CA ALA A 149 0.54 7.00 -27.59
C ALA A 149 1.14 8.03 -28.55
#